data_AF-E0D5A3-F1
#
_entry.id   AF-E0D5A3-F1
#
_cell.length_a   1.000
_cell.length_b   1.000
_cell.length_c   1.000
_cell.angle_alpha   90.00
_cell.angle_beta   90.00
_cell.angle_gamma   90.00
#
_symmetry.space_group_name_H-M   'P 1'
#
loop_
_entity.id
_entity.type
_entity.pdbx_description
1 polymer ?
#
loop_
_entity_poly.entity_id
_entity_poly.type
_entity_poly.pdbx_seq_one_letter_code
_entity_poly.pdbx_strand_id
1 'polypeptide(L)' 'QPCGKDEWAPEGSETCFPRTMVFLTWHEPISWVLLAANTPLLVLVAGMLACLPGT' A
#
# COMPACT_ATOMS: atom_id res chain seq x y z
N GLN A 1 -3.22 -26.88 -7.58
CA GLN A 1 -4.62 -26.47 -7.79
C GLN A 1 -4.73 -25.00 -7.41
N PRO A 2 -5.24 -24.10 -8.27
CA PRO A 2 -5.48 -22.72 -7.85
C PRO A 2 -6.57 -22.71 -6.75
N CYS A 3 -6.38 -21.93 -5.69
CA CYS A 3 -7.39 -21.74 -4.65
C CYS A 3 -8.66 -21.07 -5.21
N GLY A 4 -9.76 -21.16 -4.47
CA GLY A 4 -11.02 -20.49 -4.83
C GLY A 4 -10.88 -18.97 -4.94
N LYS A 5 -11.88 -18.31 -5.53
CA LYS A 5 -11.83 -16.86 -5.86
C LYS A 5 -11.63 -15.97 -4.62
N ASP A 6 -12.19 -16.39 -3.49
CA ASP A 6 -12.11 -15.70 -2.19
C ASP A 6 -11.09 -16.35 -1.24
N GLU A 7 -10.18 -17.17 -1.77
CA GLU A 7 -9.19 -17.92 -1.02
C GLU A 7 -7.79 -17.70 -1.60
N TRP A 8 -6.77 -17.86 -0.77
CA TRP A 8 -5.39 -17.75 -1.20
C TRP A 8 -4.51 -18.73 -0.42
N ALA A 9 -3.42 -19.19 -1.02
CA ALA A 9 -2.41 -19.99 -0.34
C ALA A 9 -1.06 -19.27 -0.45
N PRO A 10 -0.31 -19.09 0.65
CA PRO A 10 1.07 -18.62 0.57
C PRO A 10 1.92 -19.63 -0.19
N GLU A 11 3.03 -19.16 -0.76
CA GLU A 11 3.97 -20.05 -1.45
C GLU A 11 4.46 -21.15 -0.50
N GLY A 12 4.32 -22.41 -0.93
CA GLY A 12 4.68 -23.59 -0.12
C GLY A 12 3.57 -24.09 0.81
N SER A 13 2.38 -23.49 0.83
CA SER A 13 1.25 -24.02 1.59
C SER A 13 0.36 -24.95 0.73
N GLU A 14 0.03 -26.12 1.27
CA GLU A 14 -0.91 -27.07 0.66
C GLU A 14 -2.38 -26.75 0.99
N THR A 15 -2.63 -25.76 1.86
CA THR A 15 -3.96 -25.39 2.34
C THR A 15 -4.37 -24.01 1.84
N CYS A 16 -5.63 -23.86 1.42
CA CYS A 16 -6.20 -22.57 1.09
C CYS A 16 -6.72 -21.85 2.35
N PHE A 17 -6.44 -20.55 2.45
CA PHE A 17 -6.88 -19.67 3.52
C PHE A 17 -7.93 -18.69 3.02
N PRO A 18 -8.92 -18.31 3.85
CA PRO A 18 -9.89 -17.29 3.49
C PRO A 18 -9.18 -15.95 3.26
N ARG A 19 -9.53 -15.29 2.15
CA ARG A 19 -8.97 -13.98 1.78
C ARG A 19 -9.68 -12.89 2.56
N THR A 20 -9.14 -12.55 3.73
CA THR A 20 -9.64 -11.42 4.52
C THR A 20 -9.02 -10.13 3.99
N MET A 21 -9.80 -9.29 3.31
CA MET A 21 -9.35 -7.93 2.97
C MET A 21 -9.60 -7.00 4.16
N VAL A 22 -8.52 -6.44 4.69
CA VAL A 22 -8.58 -5.39 5.71
C VAL A 22 -8.41 -4.05 5.01
N PHE A 23 -9.39 -3.16 5.17
CA PHE A 23 -9.33 -1.83 4.57
C PHE A 23 -8.77 -0.84 5.59
N LEU A 24 -7.68 -0.16 5.24
CA LEU A 24 -7.22 1.00 6.01
C LEU A 24 -8.14 2.19 5.70
N THR A 25 -9.10 2.45 6.59
CA THR A 25 -9.94 3.63 6.46
C THR A 25 -9.10 4.90 6.71
N TRP A 26 -9.54 6.02 6.13
CA TRP A 26 -8.88 7.31 6.30
C TRP A 26 -8.85 7.80 7.76
N HIS A 27 -9.84 7.38 8.55
CA HIS A 27 -9.93 7.74 9.96
C HIS A 27 -9.06 6.86 10.87
N GLU A 28 -8.44 5.80 10.35
CA GLU A 28 -7.53 5.00 11.16
C GLU A 28 -6.27 5.80 11.51
N PRO A 29 -5.81 5.75 12.76
CA PRO A 29 -4.60 6.48 13.19
C PRO A 29 -3.38 6.08 12.36
N ILE A 30 -3.31 4.82 11.92
CA ILE A 30 -2.24 4.32 11.04
C ILE A 30 -2.26 5.03 9.68
N SER A 31 -3.44 5.32 9.12
CA SER A 31 -3.56 6.05 7.86
C SER A 31 -3.00 7.47 7.99
N TRP A 32 -3.31 8.16 9.10
CA TRP A 32 -2.76 9.47 9.40
C TRP A 32 -1.23 9.47 9.55
N VAL A 33 -0.68 8.48 10.24
CA VAL A 33 0.77 8.33 10.40
C VAL A 33 1.43 8.11 9.05
N LEU A 34 0.89 7.21 8.23
CA LEU A 34 1.39 6.95 6.87
C LEU A 34 1.35 8.21 6.00
N LEU A 35 0.28 9.00 6.13
CA LEU A 35 0.14 10.27 5.43
C LEU A 35 1.21 11.27 5.83
N ALA A 36 1.37 11.48 7.13
CA ALA A 36 2.34 12.42 7.67
C ALA A 36 3.77 12.01 7.27
N ALA A 37 4.07 10.71 7.22
CA ALA A 37 5.36 10.19 6.79
C ALA A 37 5.59 10.37 5.28
N ASN A 38 4.56 10.20 4.45
CA ASN A 38 4.71 10.24 3.00
C ASN A 38 4.59 11.64 2.40
N THR A 39 3.88 12.56 3.06
CA THR A 39 3.74 13.96 2.65
C THR A 39 5.08 14.68 2.43
N PRO A 40 6.06 14.66 3.36
CA PRO A 40 7.35 15.33 3.13
C PRO A 40 8.12 14.73 1.95
N LEU A 41 8.04 13.41 1.75
CA LEU A 41 8.60 12.73 0.57
C LEU A 41 8.00 13.27 -0.72
N LEU A 42 6.67 13.43 -0.78
CA LEU A 42 5.99 14.01 -1.94
C LEU A 42 6.41 15.46 -2.18
N VAL A 43 6.55 16.27 -1.12
CA VAL A 43 7.02 17.65 -1.22
C VAL A 43 8.44 17.71 -1.78
N LEU A 44 9.33 16.83 -1.33
CA LEU A 44 10.70 16.74 -1.85
C LEU A 44 10.70 16.37 -3.33
N VAL A 45 9.92 15.36 -3.74
CA VAL A 45 9.81 14.96 -5.15
C VAL A 45 9.26 16.09 -6.01
N ALA A 46 8.19 16.76 -5.57
CA ALA A 46 7.61 17.89 -6.28
C ALA A 46 8.61 19.05 -6.42
N GLY A 47 9.34 19.37 -5.36
CA GLY A 47 10.40 20.39 -5.38
C GLY A 47 11.55 20.01 -6.33
N MET A 48 11.97 18.75 -6.33
CA MET A 48 12.99 18.27 -7.28
C MET A 48 12.52 18.37 -8.73
N LEU A 49 11.26 18.01 -9.01
CA LEU A 49 10.68 18.14 -10.35
C LEU A 49 10.61 19.61 -10.79
N ALA A 50 10.17 20.50 -9.90
CA ALA A 50 10.08 21.93 -10.18
C ALA A 50 11.45 22.61 -10.37
N CYS A 51 12.49 22.12 -9.69
CA CYS A 51 13.85 22.68 -9.76
C CYS A 51 14.74 22.01 -10.81
N LEU A 52 14.26 20.98 -11.52
CA LEU A 52 15.03 20.32 -12.57
C LEU A 52 15.01 21.19 -13.84
N PRO A 53 16.17 21.57 -14.43
CA PRO A 53 16.18 22.37 -15.65
C PRO A 53 15.75 21.49 -16.83
N GLY A 54 14.47 21.51 -17.19
CA GLY A 54 13.96 20.72 -18.32
C GLY A 54 12.44 20.46 -18.37
N THR A 55 11.65 20.91 -17.40
CA THR A 55 10.17 20.98 -17.49
C THR A 55 9.67 22.41 -17.41
#